data_AF-A0A380T3E4-F1
#
_entry.id   AF-A0A380T3E4-F1
#
_cell.length_a   1.000
_cell.length_b   1.000
_cell.length_c   1.000
_cell.angle_alpha   90.00
_cell.angle_beta   90.00
_cell.angle_gamma   90.00
#
_symmetry.space_group_name_H-M   'P 1'
#
loop_
_entity.id
_entity.type
_entity.pdbx_description
1 polymer ?
#
loop_
_entity_poly.entity_id
_entity_poly.type
_entity_poly.pdbx_seq_one_letter_code
_entity_poly.pdbx_strand_id
1 'polypeptide(L)'
;MTTTTKATPYSCLVHGPQGCGKTSNAQAIAKALGLSNVLDDWQAGAPVPLLDTLVLTNADNPRWYFSGRVMTFDQAMQITVQRGTSA
;
A
#
# COMPACT_ATOMS: atom_id res chain seq x y z
N MET A 1 33.00 -2.82 7.01
CA MET A 1 31.85 -2.50 6.14
C MET A 1 30.66 -3.29 6.67
N THR A 2 29.78 -2.70 7.47
CA THR A 2 28.60 -3.39 8.01
C THR A 2 27.45 -3.26 7.02
N THR A 3 27.19 -4.30 6.23
CA THR A 3 25.97 -4.40 5.44
C THR A 3 24.82 -4.80 6.36
N THR A 4 24.00 -3.84 6.77
CA THR A 4 22.75 -4.13 7.46
C THR A 4 21.77 -4.69 6.43
N THR A 5 21.48 -5.99 6.50
CA THR A 5 20.41 -6.62 5.71
C THR A 5 19.07 -6.00 6.11
N LYS A 6 18.49 -5.14 5.26
CA LYS A 6 17.14 -4.59 5.47
C LYS A 6 16.14 -5.72 5.27
N ALA A 7 15.41 -6.09 6.32
CA ALA A 7 14.32 -7.05 6.21
C ALA A 7 13.26 -6.55 5.22
N THR A 8 12.78 -7.43 4.35
CA THR A 8 11.72 -7.11 3.38
C THR A 8 10.43 -6.80 4.12
N PRO A 9 9.79 -5.65 3.89
CA PRO A 9 8.54 -5.29 4.55
C PRO A 9 7.37 -6.13 4.05
N TYR A 10 6.35 -6.31 4.87
CA TYR A 10 5.07 -6.88 4.43
C TYR A 10 4.33 -5.90 3.52
N SER A 11 3.61 -6.45 2.54
CA SER A 11 2.71 -5.68 1.69
C SER A 11 1.61 -4.97 2.50
N CYS A 12 1.11 -3.88 1.94
CA CYS A 12 -0.01 -3.14 2.50
C CYS A 12 -1.10 -2.99 1.44
N LEU A 13 -2.34 -3.22 1.84
CA LEU A 13 -3.51 -3.03 0.98
C LEU A 13 -4.20 -1.71 1.34
N VAL A 14 -4.43 -0.87 0.33
CA VAL A 14 -5.15 0.40 0.43
C VAL A 14 -6.42 0.32 -0.39
N HIS A 15 -7.55 0.59 0.25
CA HIS A 15 -8.86 0.55 -0.38
C HIS A 15 -9.58 1.90 -0.35
N GLY A 16 -10.50 2.09 -1.29
CA GLY A 16 -11.36 3.27 -1.34
C GLY A 16 -12.17 3.31 -2.64
N PRO A 17 -13.15 4.23 -2.78
CA PRO A 17 -14.00 4.30 -3.96
C PRO A 17 -13.21 4.44 -5.27
N GLN A 18 -13.80 4.00 -6.38
CA GLN A 18 -13.23 4.29 -7.70
C GLN A 18 -13.14 5.81 -7.90
N GLY A 19 -12.06 6.28 -8.53
CA GLY A 19 -11.85 7.71 -8.79
C GLY A 19 -11.38 8.54 -7.59
N CYS A 20 -11.18 7.98 -6.40
CA CYS A 20 -10.70 8.76 -5.24
C CYS A 20 -9.20 9.16 -5.30
N GLY A 21 -8.48 8.78 -6.36
CA GLY A 21 -7.08 9.19 -6.56
C GLY A 21 -6.02 8.20 -6.08
N LYS A 22 -6.37 6.96 -5.71
CA LYS A 22 -5.42 5.90 -5.31
C LYS A 22 -4.29 5.71 -6.34
N THR A 23 -4.64 5.45 -7.59
CA THR A 23 -3.70 5.22 -8.70
C THR A 23 -2.75 6.41 -8.88
N SER A 24 -3.29 7.64 -8.89
CA SER A 24 -2.50 8.86 -9.03
C SER A 24 -1.51 9.08 -7.88
N ASN A 25 -1.81 8.58 -6.68
CA ASN A 25 -0.96 8.71 -5.50
C ASN A 25 -0.15 7.44 -5.17
N ALA A 26 -0.25 6.40 -5.99
CA ALA A 26 0.26 5.07 -5.65
C ALA A 26 1.75 5.09 -5.28
N GLN A 27 2.57 5.78 -6.07
CA GLN A 27 4.01 5.88 -5.84
C GLN A 27 4.35 6.64 -4.56
N ALA A 28 3.63 7.73 -4.27
CA ALA A 28 3.84 8.52 -3.06
C ALA A 28 3.48 7.70 -1.82
N ILE A 29 2.36 6.96 -1.87
CA ILE A 29 1.91 6.07 -0.80
C ILE A 29 2.90 4.91 -0.61
N ALA A 30 3.35 4.26 -1.68
CA ALA A 30 4.30 3.14 -1.61
C ALA A 30 5.61 3.60 -0.96
N LYS A 31 6.15 4.73 -1.41
CA LYS A 31 7.34 5.36 -0.82
C LYS A 31 7.13 5.67 0.66
N ALA A 32 5.99 6.27 1.01
CA ALA A 32 5.68 6.58 2.41
C ALA A 32 5.57 5.32 3.26
N LEU A 33 5.06 4.21 2.73
CA LEU A 33 4.99 2.93 3.43
C LEU A 33 6.30 2.13 3.41
N GLY A 34 7.30 2.59 2.65
CA GLY A 34 8.59 1.91 2.50
C GLY A 34 8.54 0.68 1.58
N LEU A 35 7.57 0.63 0.68
CA LEU A 35 7.33 -0.45 -0.28
C LEU A 35 7.88 -0.05 -1.65
N SER A 36 8.46 -1.02 -2.37
CA SER A 36 9.05 -0.76 -3.69
C SER A 36 8.14 -1.10 -4.86
N ASN A 37 7.11 -1.94 -4.66
CA ASN A 37 6.20 -2.37 -5.73
C ASN A 37 4.80 -1.80 -5.54
N VAL A 38 4.07 -1.69 -6.65
CA VAL A 38 2.65 -1.33 -6.68
C VAL A 38 1.90 -2.35 -7.51
N LEU A 39 0.84 -2.94 -6.93
CA LEU A 39 -0.18 -3.70 -7.63
C LEU A 39 -1.46 -2.86 -7.61
N ASP A 40 -1.77 -2.22 -8.74
CA ASP A 40 -3.01 -1.47 -8.91
C ASP A 40 -4.15 -2.39 -9.40
N ASP A 41 -5.39 -1.96 -9.13
CA ASP A 41 -6.61 -2.64 -9.55
C ASP A 41 -6.75 -4.10 -9.09
N TRP A 42 -6.28 -4.41 -7.88
CA TRP A 42 -6.44 -5.74 -7.31
C TRP A 42 -7.91 -6.07 -7.05
N GLN A 43 -8.32 -7.25 -7.52
CA GLN A 43 -9.68 -7.76 -7.41
C GLN A 43 -9.80 -8.81 -6.30
N ALA A 44 -10.92 -8.76 -5.58
CA ALA A 44 -11.21 -9.70 -4.50
C ALA A 44 -11.14 -11.17 -4.98
N GLY A 45 -10.37 -12.01 -4.27
CA GLY A 45 -10.14 -13.42 -4.62
C GLY A 45 -8.93 -13.67 -5.54
N ALA A 46 -8.32 -12.64 -6.12
CA ALA A 46 -7.07 -12.79 -6.85
C ALA A 46 -5.87 -13.01 -5.90
N PRO A 47 -4.83 -13.75 -6.32
CA PRO A 47 -3.58 -13.84 -5.56
C PRO A 47 -3.00 -12.45 -5.27
N VAL A 48 -2.42 -12.30 -4.08
CA VAL A 48 -1.86 -11.01 -3.62
C VAL A 48 -0.42 -11.19 -3.15
N PRO A 49 0.53 -10.36 -3.62
CA PRO A 49 1.89 -10.39 -3.11
C PRO A 49 1.93 -10.04 -1.62
N LEU A 50 2.54 -10.90 -0.80
CA LEU A 50 2.56 -10.71 0.66
C LEU A 50 3.69 -9.80 1.15
N LEU A 51 4.69 -9.54 0.31
CA LEU A 51 5.87 -8.73 0.64
C LEU A 51 6.05 -7.57 -0.33
N ASP A 52 6.56 -6.47 0.20
CA ASP A 52 7.11 -5.31 -0.52
C ASP A 52 6.21 -4.71 -1.61
N THR A 53 4.90 -4.82 -1.45
CA THR A 53 3.93 -4.35 -2.46
C THR A 53 2.83 -3.52 -1.83
N LEU A 54 2.61 -2.32 -2.37
CA LEU A 54 1.38 -1.57 -2.17
C LEU A 54 0.31 -2.16 -3.08
N VAL A 55 -0.78 -2.64 -2.51
CA VAL A 55 -1.93 -3.20 -3.23
C VAL A 55 -3.07 -2.20 -3.19
N LEU A 56 -3.62 -1.82 -4.34
CA LEU A 56 -4.74 -0.89 -4.43
C LEU A 56 -6.01 -1.63 -4.88
N THR A 57 -7.14 -1.31 -4.26
CA THR A 57 -8.43 -1.91 -4.64
C THR A 57 -9.60 -0.96 -4.39
N ASN A 58 -10.67 -1.15 -5.14
CA ASN A 58 -11.96 -0.52 -4.93
C ASN A 58 -12.99 -1.44 -4.25
N ALA A 59 -12.60 -2.65 -3.84
CA ALA A 59 -13.49 -3.56 -3.11
C ALA A 59 -13.88 -3.00 -1.74
N ASP A 60 -15.17 -3.10 -1.39
CA ASP A 60 -15.72 -2.55 -0.14
C ASP A 60 -15.31 -3.32 1.12
N ASN A 61 -14.81 -4.55 1.00
CA ASN A 61 -14.35 -5.34 2.14
C ASN A 61 -13.15 -6.28 1.84
N PRO A 62 -11.94 -5.72 1.69
CA PRO A 62 -10.76 -6.48 1.27
C PRO A 62 -10.13 -7.35 2.37
N ARG A 63 -10.54 -7.17 3.64
CA ARG A 63 -9.93 -7.87 4.80
C ARG A 63 -10.09 -9.39 4.75
N TRP A 64 -11.07 -9.90 4.01
CA TRP A 64 -11.30 -11.36 3.88
C TRP A 64 -10.24 -12.08 3.03
N TYR A 65 -9.49 -11.34 2.21
CA TYR A 65 -8.54 -11.90 1.24
C TYR A 65 -7.09 -11.51 1.53
N PHE A 66 -6.87 -10.56 2.46
CA PHE A 66 -5.56 -10.02 2.74
C PHE A 66 -5.21 -10.15 4.23
N SER A 67 -4.16 -10.92 4.53
CA SER A 67 -3.69 -11.14 5.90
C SER A 67 -2.67 -10.12 6.39
N GLY A 68 -2.40 -9.07 5.60
CA GLY A 68 -1.46 -7.99 5.94
C GLY A 68 -2.14 -6.71 6.44
N ARG A 69 -1.39 -5.61 6.43
CA ARG A 69 -1.90 -4.30 6.83
C ARG A 69 -2.92 -3.77 5.81
N VAL A 70 -4.15 -3.54 6.24
CA VAL A 70 -5.23 -2.95 5.43
C VAL A 70 -5.56 -1.56 5.95
N MET A 71 -5.71 -0.57 5.06
CA MET A 71 -6.12 0.79 5.42
C MET A 71 -6.93 1.47 4.32
N THR A 72 -7.67 2.52 4.68
CA THR A 72 -8.37 3.36 3.70
C THR A 72 -7.40 4.25 2.93
N PHE A 73 -7.83 4.78 1.79
CA PHE A 73 -7.08 5.79 1.05
C PHE A 73 -6.76 7.03 1.90
N ASP A 74 -7.72 7.54 2.68
CA ASP A 74 -7.49 8.66 3.60
C ASP A 74 -6.40 8.38 4.62
N GLN A 75 -6.41 7.19 5.24
CA GLN A 75 -5.36 6.77 6.18
C GLN A 75 -3.99 6.68 5.49
N ALA A 76 -3.94 6.17 4.27
CA ALA A 76 -2.70 6.11 3.48
C ALA A 76 -2.17 7.52 3.18
N MET A 77 -3.04 8.47 2.80
CA MET A 77 -2.65 9.85 2.53
C MET A 77 -2.20 10.60 3.78
N GLN A 78 -2.81 10.36 4.94
CA GLN A 78 -2.32 10.91 6.21
C GLN A 78 -0.87 10.49 6.48
N ILE A 79 -0.51 9.22 6.23
CA ILE A 79 0.86 8.73 6.36
C ILE A 79 1.79 9.40 5.32
N THR A 80 1.32 9.53 4.08
CA THR A 80 2.07 10.21 3.01
C THR A 80 2.43 11.64 3.38
N VAL A 81 1.48 12.40 3.93
CA VAL A 81 1.70 13.79 4.36
C VAL A 81 2.68 13.87 5.54
N GLN A 82 2.55 12.99 6.54
CA GLN A 82 3.44 12.96 7.71
C GLN A 82 4.89 12.60 7.33
N ARG A 83 5.08 11.73 6.33
CA ARG A 83 6.42 11.31 5.88
C ARG A 83 7.00 12.19 4.77
N GLY A 84 6.16 12.95 4.06
CA GLY A 84 6.58 13.94 3.07
C GLY A 84 7.09 15.26 3.69
N THR A 85 6.73 15.55 4.94
CA THR A 85 7.17 16.74 5.70
C THR A 85 8.49 16.54 6.46
N SER A 86 9.13 15.39 6.33
CA SER A 86 10.42 15.07 6.97
C SER A 86 11.62 15.19 6.02
N ALA A 87 11.50 15.98 4.95
CA ALA A 87 12.55 16.23 3.95
C ALA A 87 13.12 17.64 4.06
#